data_AF-A0A4W6CMB5-F1
#
_entry.id   AF-A0A4W6CMB5-F1
#
_cell.length_a   1.000
_cell.length_b   1.000
_cell.length_c   1.000
_cell.angle_alpha   90.00
_cell.angle_beta   90.00
_cell.angle_gamma   90.00
#
_symmetry.space_group_name_H-M   'P 1'
#
loop_
_entity.id
_entity.type
_entity.pdbx_description
1 polymer ?
#
loop_
_entity_poly.entity_id
_entity_poly.type
_entity_poly.pdbx_seq_one_letter_code
_entity_poly.pdbx_strand_id
1 'polypeptide(L)'
;MFSQVISDFDMTLTRFAHNGKRVPTTHNILDNRLLINEDCTRKMRELLNTYYPIEIDASRSAEEKLPLMVEWWTKVHELLIEQKIRRDMLAHAVKESSAMLRDGYKVFFECLAEHQVPLLIFSAGVGDVLEEVIRQNHVFHPNIHIISNYMDFDQTVEERKESYINSFDVVLVKDETLDVPNAILRYITSSRDEMQHATLT
;
A
#
# COMPACT_ATOMS: atom_id res chain seq x y z
N MET A 1 5.12 -16.60 -23.12
CA MET A 1 5.30 -15.26 -22.51
C MET A 1 4.70 -15.35 -21.12
N PHE A 2 5.48 -15.09 -20.07
CA PHE A 2 4.92 -15.02 -18.72
C PHE A 2 4.22 -13.68 -18.59
N SER A 3 2.90 -13.70 -18.41
CA SER A 3 2.11 -12.50 -18.16
C SER A 3 2.00 -12.29 -16.66
N GLN A 4 2.15 -11.05 -16.22
CA GLN A 4 1.91 -10.61 -14.84
C GLN A 4 1.11 -9.31 -14.87
N VAL A 5 0.31 -9.07 -13.84
CA VAL A 5 -0.42 -7.81 -13.66
C VAL A 5 0.12 -7.10 -12.42
N ILE A 6 0.41 -5.81 -12.54
CA ILE A 6 0.76 -4.93 -11.43
C ILE A 6 -0.33 -3.86 -11.35
N SER A 7 -0.94 -3.67 -10.18
CA SER A 7 -2.01 -2.70 -9.98
C SER A 7 -1.85 -1.95 -8.67
N ASP A 8 -2.20 -0.68 -8.68
CA ASP A 8 -2.54 0.05 -7.46
C ASP A 8 -3.89 -0.43 -6.91
N PHE A 9 -4.23 -0.07 -5.66
CA PHE A 9 -5.48 -0.46 -5.01
C PHE A 9 -6.47 0.70 -4.85
N ASP A 10 -6.12 1.71 -4.07
CA ASP A 10 -7.04 2.79 -3.71
C ASP A 10 -7.37 3.65 -4.91
N MET A 11 -8.66 3.83 -5.21
CA MET A 11 -9.16 4.52 -6.39
C MET A 11 -8.79 3.86 -7.73
N THR A 12 -8.10 2.71 -7.74
CA THR A 12 -7.73 1.91 -8.92
C THR A 12 -8.48 0.59 -8.99
N LEU A 13 -8.42 -0.24 -7.96
CA LEU A 13 -9.28 -1.43 -7.81
C LEU A 13 -10.55 -1.07 -7.05
N THR A 14 -10.47 -0.11 -6.12
CA THR A 14 -11.64 0.52 -5.50
C THR A 14 -12.19 1.66 -6.36
N ARG A 15 -13.48 1.96 -6.20
CA ARG A 15 -14.12 3.09 -6.87
C ARG A 15 -13.64 4.41 -6.29
N PHE A 16 -13.70 5.46 -7.10
CA PHE A 16 -13.48 6.82 -6.63
C PHE A 16 -14.68 7.40 -5.87
N ALA A 17 -15.88 7.14 -6.38
CA ALA A 17 -17.14 7.61 -5.83
C ALA A 17 -18.29 6.65 -6.18
N HIS A 18 -19.36 6.68 -5.39
CA HIS A 18 -20.60 5.95 -5.63
C HIS A 18 -21.79 6.80 -5.16
N ASN A 19 -22.82 6.94 -6.00
CA ASN A 19 -24.02 7.76 -5.73
C ASN A 19 -23.70 9.18 -5.23
N GLY A 20 -22.73 9.85 -5.87
CA GLY A 20 -22.33 11.22 -5.53
C GLY A 20 -21.51 11.36 -4.24
N LYS A 21 -21.20 10.25 -3.55
CA LYS A 21 -20.34 10.24 -2.36
C LYS A 21 -18.98 9.63 -2.67
N ARG A 22 -17.92 10.14 -2.04
CA ARG A 22 -16.58 9.54 -2.14
C ARG A 22 -16.56 8.18 -1.45
N VAL A 23 -15.96 7.21 -2.13
CA VAL A 23 -15.64 5.91 -1.54
C VAL A 23 -14.34 6.08 -0.74
N PRO A 24 -14.22 5.50 0.46
CA PRO A 24 -13.04 5.68 1.30
C PRO A 24 -11.81 4.96 0.72
N THR A 25 -10.62 5.56 0.88
CA THR A 25 -9.35 4.83 0.77
C THR A 25 -9.16 3.88 1.95
N THR A 26 -8.19 2.98 1.88
CA THR A 26 -7.78 2.13 3.01
C THR A 26 -7.44 2.95 4.27
N HIS A 27 -6.76 4.10 4.15
CA HIS A 27 -6.54 5.00 5.29
C HIS A 27 -7.83 5.65 5.79
N ASN A 28 -8.76 6.04 4.91
CA ASN A 28 -10.03 6.65 5.34
C ASN A 28 -10.92 5.66 6.11
N ILE A 29 -10.79 4.36 5.87
CA ILE A 29 -11.49 3.33 6.66
C ILE A 29 -11.01 3.33 8.11
N LEU A 30 -9.76 3.74 8.37
CA LEU A 30 -9.24 3.88 9.73
C LEU A 30 -9.82 5.08 10.49
N ASP A 31 -10.37 6.09 9.79
CA ASP A 31 -11.15 7.18 10.37
C ASP A 31 -12.57 6.73 10.72
N ASN A 32 -12.65 5.58 11.40
CA ASN A 32 -13.88 4.99 11.91
C ASN A 32 -13.89 5.14 13.44
N ARG A 33 -15.02 5.59 14.01
CA ARG A 33 -15.21 5.76 15.47
C ARG A 33 -15.00 4.47 16.28
N LEU A 34 -15.07 3.30 15.63
CA LEU A 34 -14.71 2.02 16.23
C LEU A 34 -13.21 1.86 16.47
N LEU A 35 -12.38 2.58 15.71
CA LEU A 35 -10.92 2.44 15.69
C LEU A 35 -10.21 3.58 16.41
N ILE A 36 -10.77 4.79 16.34
CA ILE A 36 -10.13 5.98 16.87
C ILE A 36 -11.10 6.82 17.72
N ASN A 37 -10.57 7.52 18.71
CA ASN A 37 -11.35 8.44 19.53
C ASN A 37 -11.52 9.84 18.89
N GLU A 38 -12.41 10.66 19.46
CA GLU A 38 -12.73 11.99 18.91
C GLU A 38 -11.53 12.96 18.90
N ASP A 39 -10.59 12.84 19.85
CA ASP A 39 -9.38 13.66 19.87
C ASP A 39 -8.44 13.31 18.70
N CYS A 40 -8.29 12.01 18.40
CA CYS A 40 -7.53 11.54 17.25
C CYS A 40 -8.17 11.99 15.94
N THR A 41 -9.50 11.85 15.79
CA THR A 41 -10.23 12.37 14.61
C THR A 41 -10.00 13.87 14.40
N ARG A 42 -10.03 14.66 15.49
CA ARG A 42 -9.76 16.09 15.42
C ARG A 42 -8.34 16.38 14.93
N LYS A 43 -7.32 15.73 15.50
CA LYS A 43 -5.91 15.88 15.09
C LYS A 43 -5.67 15.45 13.65
N MET A 44 -6.26 14.33 13.20
CA MET A 44 -6.16 13.89 11.81
C MET A 44 -6.78 14.90 10.84
N ARG A 45 -7.91 15.54 11.21
CA ARG A 45 -8.51 16.61 10.42
C ARG A 45 -7.63 17.85 10.34
N GLU A 46 -6.95 18.21 11.42
CA GLU A 46 -5.97 19.31 11.44
C GLU A 46 -4.79 19.04 10.50
N LEU A 47 -4.26 17.82 10.51
CA LEU A 47 -3.23 17.39 9.56
C LEU A 47 -3.73 17.45 8.11
N LEU A 48 -4.91 16.90 7.82
CA LEU A 48 -5.52 16.93 6.48
C LEU A 48 -5.65 18.36 5.97
N ASN A 49 -6.19 19.28 6.78
CA ASN A 49 -6.38 20.68 6.41
C ASN A 49 -5.04 21.40 6.12
N THR A 50 -3.95 20.93 6.73
CA THR A 50 -2.62 21.50 6.55
C THR A 50 -1.94 20.98 5.29
N TYR A 51 -1.95 19.66 5.08
CA TYR A 51 -1.12 19.01 4.06
C TYR A 51 -1.84 18.73 2.74
N TYR A 52 -3.15 18.50 2.74
CA TYR A 52 -3.90 18.23 1.51
C TYR A 52 -3.82 19.38 0.48
N PRO A 53 -3.93 20.67 0.87
CA PRO A 53 -3.74 21.76 -0.09
C PRO A 53 -2.36 21.75 -0.75
N ILE A 54 -1.33 21.25 -0.06
CA ILE A 54 0.05 21.16 -0.56
C ILE A 54 0.19 19.97 -1.53
N GLU A 55 -0.42 18.84 -1.22
CA GLU A 55 -0.44 17.64 -2.08
C GLU A 55 -0.96 17.98 -3.47
N ILE A 56 -2.09 18.68 -3.55
CA ILE A 56 -2.77 19.01 -4.81
C ILE A 56 -2.25 20.27 -5.51
N ASP A 57 -1.32 21.00 -4.88
CA ASP A 57 -0.80 22.27 -5.40
C ASP A 57 0.04 22.03 -6.67
N ALA A 58 -0.52 22.31 -7.84
CA ALA A 58 0.16 22.11 -9.12
C ALA A 58 1.37 23.04 -9.35
N SER A 59 1.56 24.07 -8.50
CA SER A 59 2.68 25.01 -8.62
C SER A 59 3.98 24.52 -7.96
N ARG A 60 3.88 23.51 -7.09
CA ARG A 60 5.03 22.92 -6.38
C ARG A 60 5.57 21.69 -7.09
N SER A 61 6.89 21.52 -7.10
CA SER A 61 7.53 20.34 -7.67
C SER A 61 7.29 19.10 -6.80
N ALA A 62 7.50 17.91 -7.35
CA ALA A 62 7.42 16.67 -6.58
C ALA A 62 8.51 16.63 -5.49
N GLU A 63 9.69 17.17 -5.75
CA GLU A 63 10.83 17.24 -4.83
C GLU A 63 10.52 18.12 -3.61
N GLU A 64 9.80 19.24 -3.82
CA GLU A 64 9.37 20.13 -2.74
C GLU A 64 8.26 19.52 -1.88
N LYS A 65 7.38 18.71 -2.50
CA LYS A 65 6.26 18.06 -1.81
C LYS A 65 6.70 16.84 -1.02
N LEU A 66 7.68 16.09 -1.52
CA LEU A 66 8.10 14.81 -0.96
C LEU A 66 8.36 14.86 0.57
N PRO A 67 9.20 15.77 1.11
CA PRO A 67 9.46 15.79 2.55
C PRO A 67 8.21 16.12 3.37
N LEU A 68 7.28 16.90 2.81
CA LEU A 68 6.02 17.28 3.48
C LEU A 68 5.03 16.11 3.49
N MET A 69 5.00 15.29 2.43
CA MET A 69 4.17 14.08 2.40
C MET A 69 4.70 13.02 3.36
N VAL A 70 6.03 12.88 3.46
CA VAL A 70 6.68 12.03 4.47
C VAL A 70 6.28 12.49 5.87
N GLU A 71 6.44 13.77 6.18
CA GLU A 71 6.08 14.32 7.49
C GLU A 71 4.59 14.11 7.81
N TRP A 72 3.70 14.37 6.84
CA TRP A 72 2.27 14.20 7.01
C TRP A 72 1.91 12.75 7.38
N TRP A 73 2.36 11.78 6.57
CA TRP A 73 2.01 10.39 6.78
C TRP A 73 2.65 9.82 8.03
N THR A 74 3.87 10.24 8.40
CA THR A 74 4.49 9.89 9.68
C THR A 74 3.62 10.33 10.86
N LYS A 75 3.17 11.59 10.89
CA LYS A 75 2.28 12.10 11.96
C LYS A 75 0.94 11.37 12.00
N VAL A 76 0.36 11.06 10.85
CA VAL A 76 -0.89 10.28 10.78
C VAL A 76 -0.68 8.88 11.36
N HIS A 77 0.41 8.21 11.01
CA HIS A 77 0.73 6.87 11.52
C HIS A 77 1.01 6.87 13.03
N GLU A 78 1.71 7.86 13.57
CA GLU A 78 1.91 8.02 15.01
C GLU A 78 0.58 8.11 15.77
N LEU A 79 -0.35 8.93 15.28
CA LEU A 79 -1.69 9.06 15.89
C LEU A 79 -2.47 7.74 15.86
N LEU A 80 -2.36 6.96 14.78
CA LEU A 80 -3.01 5.66 14.66
C LEU A 80 -2.39 4.64 15.63
N ILE A 81 -1.07 4.65 15.81
CA ILE A 81 -0.36 3.77 16.77
C ILE A 81 -0.84 4.06 18.20
N GLU A 82 -1.04 5.33 18.57
CA GLU A 82 -1.55 5.72 19.90
C GLU A 82 -2.93 5.10 20.22
N GLN A 83 -3.75 4.81 19.21
CA GLN A 83 -5.08 4.22 19.40
C GLN A 83 -5.03 2.72 19.74
N LYS A 84 -3.89 2.04 19.57
CA LYS A 84 -3.72 0.61 19.84
C LYS A 84 -4.79 -0.24 19.14
N ILE A 85 -4.99 0.04 17.85
CA ILE A 85 -5.98 -0.64 17.02
C ILE A 85 -5.72 -2.15 17.06
N ARG A 86 -6.76 -2.93 17.36
CA ARG A 86 -6.69 -4.40 17.35
C ARG A 86 -7.12 -4.93 15.98
N ARG A 87 -6.49 -6.02 15.54
CA ARG A 87 -6.75 -6.63 14.22
C ARG A 87 -8.22 -7.03 14.00
N ASP A 88 -8.89 -7.53 15.03
CA ASP A 88 -10.31 -7.91 14.96
C ASP A 88 -11.25 -6.71 14.72
N MET A 89 -10.83 -5.51 15.12
CA MET A 89 -11.60 -4.29 14.88
C MET A 89 -11.54 -3.85 13.42
N LEU A 90 -10.45 -4.17 12.69
CA LEU A 90 -10.32 -3.83 11.27
C LEU A 90 -11.40 -4.49 10.42
N ALA A 91 -11.70 -5.77 10.69
CA ALA A 91 -12.77 -6.49 9.98
C ALA A 91 -14.12 -5.80 10.14
N HIS A 92 -14.44 -5.31 11.35
CA HIS A 92 -15.66 -4.56 11.63
C HIS A 92 -15.66 -3.21 10.91
N ALA A 93 -14.54 -2.47 10.98
CA ALA A 93 -14.42 -1.18 10.33
C ALA A 93 -14.57 -1.28 8.81
N VAL A 94 -13.97 -2.29 8.17
CA VAL A 94 -14.13 -2.57 6.74
C VAL A 94 -15.58 -2.90 6.42
N LYS A 95 -16.21 -3.77 7.21
CA LYS A 95 -17.60 -4.20 6.99
C LYS A 95 -18.60 -3.05 7.10
N GLU A 96 -18.39 -2.11 8.02
CA GLU A 96 -19.23 -0.92 8.20
C GLU A 96 -18.89 0.22 7.24
N SER A 97 -17.73 0.15 6.59
CA SER A 97 -17.32 1.16 5.62
C SER A 97 -18.17 1.12 4.35
N SER A 98 -18.06 2.17 3.55
CA SER A 98 -18.61 2.22 2.19
C SER A 98 -17.57 1.85 1.12
N ALA A 99 -16.51 1.13 1.51
CA ALA A 99 -15.49 0.65 0.59
C ALA A 99 -16.13 -0.20 -0.52
N MET A 100 -15.73 0.04 -1.76
CA MET A 100 -16.37 -0.60 -2.91
C MET A 100 -15.35 -0.84 -4.02
N LEU A 101 -15.25 -2.09 -4.46
CA LEU A 101 -14.49 -2.45 -5.66
C LEU A 101 -15.22 -1.96 -6.93
N ARG A 102 -14.46 -1.73 -8.01
CA ARG A 102 -15.01 -1.30 -9.30
C ARG A 102 -15.93 -2.35 -9.91
N ASP A 103 -16.87 -1.91 -10.77
CA ASP A 103 -17.69 -2.83 -11.56
C ASP A 103 -16.80 -3.78 -12.38
N GLY A 104 -17.15 -5.07 -12.40
CA GLY A 104 -16.35 -6.10 -13.07
C GLY A 104 -15.17 -6.66 -12.27
N TYR A 105 -14.96 -6.23 -11.01
CA TYR A 105 -13.84 -6.73 -10.21
C TYR A 105 -13.81 -8.27 -10.10
N LYS A 106 -14.97 -8.91 -9.92
CA LYS A 106 -15.05 -10.38 -9.80
C LYS A 106 -14.45 -11.07 -11.01
N VAL A 107 -14.90 -10.70 -12.21
CA VAL A 107 -14.39 -11.24 -13.48
C VAL A 107 -12.88 -11.04 -13.59
N PHE A 108 -12.37 -9.87 -13.20
CA PHE A 108 -10.94 -9.58 -13.21
C PHE A 108 -10.15 -10.52 -12.29
N PHE A 109 -10.51 -10.61 -11.00
CA PHE A 109 -9.81 -11.44 -10.04
C PHE A 109 -9.94 -12.95 -10.34
N GLU A 110 -11.14 -13.41 -10.70
CA GLU A 110 -11.44 -14.81 -11.02
C GLU A 110 -10.67 -15.25 -12.28
N CYS A 111 -10.68 -14.44 -13.34
CA CYS A 111 -9.96 -14.77 -14.58
C CYS A 111 -8.45 -14.88 -14.35
N LEU A 112 -7.85 -13.96 -13.58
CA LEU A 112 -6.43 -14.03 -13.24
C LEU A 112 -6.10 -15.28 -12.41
N ALA A 113 -6.96 -15.62 -11.44
CA ALA A 113 -6.79 -16.81 -10.62
C ALA A 113 -6.92 -18.11 -11.43
N GLU A 114 -7.95 -18.23 -12.29
CA GLU A 114 -8.17 -19.39 -13.15
C GLU A 114 -6.98 -19.68 -14.07
N HIS A 115 -6.39 -18.62 -14.63
CA HIS A 115 -5.25 -18.72 -15.53
C HIS A 115 -3.90 -18.68 -14.81
N GLN A 116 -3.90 -18.65 -13.47
CA GLN A 116 -2.69 -18.59 -12.63
C GLN A 116 -1.77 -17.41 -13.01
N VAL A 117 -2.35 -16.28 -13.41
CA VAL A 117 -1.61 -15.05 -13.73
C VAL A 117 -1.27 -14.33 -12.42
N PRO A 118 0.02 -14.09 -12.12
CA PRO A 118 0.40 -13.36 -10.91
C PRO A 118 -0.16 -11.94 -10.91
N LEU A 119 -0.80 -11.55 -9.81
CA LEU A 119 -1.26 -10.19 -9.55
C LEU A 119 -0.46 -9.59 -8.40
N LEU A 120 0.37 -8.60 -8.68
CA LEU A 120 1.00 -7.77 -7.67
C LEU A 120 0.14 -6.53 -7.43
N ILE A 121 -0.44 -6.41 -6.24
CA ILE A 121 -1.07 -5.18 -5.78
C ILE A 121 -0.01 -4.35 -5.04
N PHE A 122 0.40 -3.23 -5.62
CA PHE A 122 1.39 -2.34 -5.03
C PHE A 122 0.72 -1.04 -4.61
N SER A 123 0.52 -0.87 -3.31
CA SER A 123 -0.33 0.17 -2.73
C SER A 123 0.46 1.03 -1.74
N ALA A 124 0.24 2.34 -1.77
CA ALA A 124 0.69 3.24 -0.69
C ALA A 124 -0.27 3.23 0.52
N GLY A 125 -1.40 2.51 0.41
CA GLY A 125 -2.42 2.35 1.43
C GLY A 125 -2.02 1.45 2.61
N VAL A 126 -3.02 1.06 3.40
CA VAL A 126 -2.87 0.17 4.55
C VAL A 126 -3.18 -1.28 4.14
N GLY A 127 -2.16 -2.14 4.17
CA GLY A 127 -2.19 -3.52 3.70
C GLY A 127 -3.22 -4.38 4.42
N ASP A 128 -3.31 -4.30 5.74
CA ASP A 128 -4.27 -5.08 6.53
C ASP A 128 -5.73 -4.76 6.16
N VAL A 129 -6.01 -3.49 5.87
CA VAL A 129 -7.34 -3.03 5.45
C VAL A 129 -7.63 -3.47 4.03
N LEU A 130 -6.65 -3.34 3.13
CA LEU A 130 -6.73 -3.80 1.74
C LEU A 130 -7.05 -5.29 1.67
N GLU A 131 -6.29 -6.12 2.38
CA GLU A 131 -6.49 -7.57 2.45
C GLU A 131 -7.89 -7.91 2.94
N GLU A 132 -8.35 -7.21 3.98
CA GLU A 132 -9.67 -7.46 4.54
C GLU A 132 -10.79 -7.06 3.57
N VAL A 133 -10.62 -5.96 2.81
CA VAL A 133 -11.56 -5.58 1.74
C VAL A 133 -11.67 -6.69 0.68
N ILE A 134 -10.55 -7.19 0.15
CA ILE A 134 -10.60 -8.24 -0.88
C ILE A 134 -11.06 -9.60 -0.33
N ARG A 135 -10.78 -9.89 0.95
CA ARG A 135 -11.22 -11.11 1.65
C ARG A 135 -12.73 -11.11 1.85
N GLN A 136 -13.31 -10.00 2.36
CA GLN A 136 -14.76 -9.86 2.52
C GLN A 136 -15.51 -9.86 1.18
N ASN A 137 -14.84 -9.48 0.09
CA ASN A 137 -15.39 -9.56 -1.28
C ASN A 137 -15.19 -10.93 -1.96
N HIS A 138 -14.57 -11.89 -1.27
CA HIS A 138 -14.30 -13.26 -1.73
C HIS A 138 -13.41 -13.35 -2.97
N VAL A 139 -12.43 -12.45 -3.13
CA VAL A 139 -11.53 -12.39 -4.28
C VAL A 139 -10.04 -12.44 -3.90
N PHE A 140 -9.72 -12.83 -2.66
CA PHE A 140 -8.34 -13.00 -2.22
C PHE A 140 -7.82 -14.40 -2.60
N HIS A 141 -7.23 -14.51 -3.78
CA HIS A 141 -6.73 -15.76 -4.35
C HIS A 141 -5.22 -15.96 -4.13
N PRO A 142 -4.68 -17.20 -4.20
CA PRO A 142 -3.27 -17.49 -3.97
C PRO A 142 -2.28 -16.85 -4.95
N ASN A 143 -2.72 -16.43 -6.14
CA ASN A 143 -1.89 -15.76 -7.14
C ASN A 143 -1.69 -14.26 -6.87
N ILE A 144 -2.22 -13.74 -5.76
CA ILE A 144 -2.16 -12.34 -5.39
C ILE A 144 -1.02 -12.12 -4.40
N HIS A 145 -0.12 -11.20 -4.75
CA HIS A 145 0.91 -10.67 -3.87
C HIS A 145 0.61 -9.21 -3.57
N ILE A 146 0.75 -8.79 -2.31
CA ILE A 146 0.46 -7.41 -1.89
C ILE A 146 1.73 -6.80 -1.29
N ILE A 147 2.09 -5.63 -1.77
CA ILE A 147 3.11 -4.76 -1.17
C ILE A 147 2.39 -3.47 -0.76
N SER A 148 2.36 -3.21 0.55
CA SER A 148 1.66 -2.08 1.15
C SER A 148 2.25 -1.76 2.53
N ASN A 149 1.78 -0.68 3.17
CA ASN A 149 2.10 -0.40 4.56
C ASN A 149 1.27 -1.30 5.49
N TYR A 150 1.91 -2.25 6.16
CA TYR A 150 1.23 -3.15 7.12
C TYR A 150 1.36 -2.64 8.56
N MET A 151 0.30 -2.80 9.33
CA MET A 151 0.29 -2.53 10.76
C MET A 151 1.11 -3.60 11.50
N ASP A 152 1.84 -3.13 12.51
CA ASP A 152 2.51 -4.01 13.45
C ASP A 152 1.68 -4.10 14.74
N PHE A 153 1.08 -5.28 14.98
CA PHE A 153 0.17 -5.50 16.10
C PHE A 153 0.85 -6.13 17.32
N ASP A 154 1.96 -6.82 17.10
CA ASP A 154 2.72 -7.55 18.09
C ASP A 154 4.13 -7.01 18.00
N GLN A 155 4.77 -6.57 19.09
CA GLN A 155 6.14 -6.01 19.16
C GLN A 155 7.23 -7.01 18.68
N THR A 156 7.12 -7.47 17.45
CA THR A 156 7.71 -8.68 16.87
C THR A 156 8.32 -8.37 15.51
N VAL A 157 8.60 -7.09 15.22
CA VAL A 157 9.35 -6.67 14.03
C VAL A 157 10.62 -7.53 13.87
N GLU A 158 11.28 -7.84 14.97
CA GLU A 158 12.45 -8.73 15.04
C GLU A 158 12.14 -10.17 14.59
N GLU A 159 10.95 -10.70 14.88
CA GLU A 159 10.52 -12.04 14.44
C GLU A 159 10.11 -12.03 12.95
N ARG A 160 9.44 -10.96 12.49
CA ARG A 160 9.08 -10.77 11.07
C ARG A 160 10.31 -10.54 10.20
N LYS A 161 11.34 -9.86 10.73
CA LYS A 161 12.63 -9.65 10.07
C LYS A 161 13.25 -10.99 9.68
N GLU A 162 13.20 -12.00 10.55
CA GLU A 162 13.71 -13.33 10.24
C GLU A 162 12.94 -13.99 9.09
N SER A 163 11.61 -13.84 9.08
CA SER A 163 10.79 -14.32 7.95
C SER A 163 11.14 -13.62 6.64
N TYR A 164 11.39 -12.30 6.67
CA TYR A 164 11.82 -11.56 5.48
C TYR A 164 13.21 -12.00 5.01
N ILE A 165 14.16 -12.17 5.92
CA ILE A 165 15.52 -12.65 5.59
C ILE A 165 15.46 -14.04 4.94
N ASN A 166 14.56 -14.91 5.39
CA ASN A 166 14.39 -16.25 4.82
C ASN A 166 13.66 -16.25 3.45
N SER A 167 12.91 -15.20 3.14
CA SER A 167 12.05 -15.14 1.94
C SER A 167 12.67 -14.32 0.80
N PHE A 168 13.54 -13.37 1.12
CA PHE A 168 14.10 -12.41 0.16
C PHE A 168 15.63 -12.44 0.20
N ASP A 169 16.25 -12.37 -0.98
CA ASP A 169 17.71 -12.32 -1.09
C ASP A 169 18.31 -11.05 -0.47
N VAL A 170 17.54 -9.96 -0.45
CA VAL A 170 17.93 -8.66 0.09
C VAL A 170 16.80 -8.09 0.93
N VAL A 171 17.08 -7.76 2.19
CA VAL A 171 16.16 -7.08 3.10
C VAL A 171 16.79 -5.78 3.58
N LEU A 172 16.20 -4.65 3.21
CA LEU A 172 16.63 -3.32 3.66
C LEU A 172 15.94 -2.98 4.97
N VAL A 173 16.70 -2.53 5.97
CA VAL A 173 16.18 -2.20 7.30
C VAL A 173 16.59 -0.78 7.65
N LYS A 174 15.61 0.12 7.84
CA LYS A 174 15.84 1.54 8.13
C LYS A 174 16.77 2.21 7.09
N ASP A 175 16.66 1.77 5.83
CA ASP A 175 17.40 2.36 4.72
C ASP A 175 16.63 3.59 4.22
N GLU A 176 17.23 4.77 4.38
CA GLU A 176 16.66 6.03 3.95
C GLU A 176 17.31 6.56 2.65
N THR A 177 18.20 5.78 2.04
CA THR A 177 18.86 6.11 0.77
C THR A 177 18.49 5.12 -0.32
N LEU A 178 18.80 5.44 -1.58
CA LEU A 178 18.67 4.49 -2.69
C LEU A 178 20.00 3.84 -3.03
N ASP A 179 21.00 3.88 -2.16
CA ASP A 179 22.35 3.44 -2.50
C ASP A 179 22.42 1.94 -2.78
N VAL A 180 21.79 1.12 -1.92
CA VAL A 180 21.73 -0.33 -2.12
C VAL A 180 20.88 -0.69 -3.35
N PRO A 181 19.64 -0.16 -3.51
CA PRO A 181 18.89 -0.34 -4.76
C PRO A 181 19.67 0.08 -6.02
N ASN A 182 20.36 1.22 -6.00
CA ASN A 182 21.15 1.72 -7.12
C ASN A 182 22.37 0.83 -7.40
N ALA A 183 23.01 0.27 -6.38
CA ALA A 183 24.11 -0.67 -6.55
C ALA A 183 23.64 -1.96 -7.23
N ILE A 184 22.51 -2.51 -6.78
CA ILE A 184 21.87 -3.68 -7.40
C ILE A 184 21.49 -3.38 -8.84
N LEU A 185 20.87 -2.22 -9.09
CA LEU A 185 20.49 -1.80 -10.44
C LEU A 185 21.70 -1.72 -11.35
N ARG A 186 22.77 -1.04 -10.91
CA ARG A 186 24.02 -0.94 -11.68
C ARG A 186 24.57 -2.31 -12.02
N TYR A 187 24.62 -3.24 -11.05
CA TYR A 187 25.07 -4.61 -11.27
C TYR A 187 24.24 -5.32 -12.36
N ILE A 188 22.91 -5.27 -12.25
CA ILE A 188 22.00 -5.89 -13.23
C ILE A 188 22.17 -5.28 -14.62
N THR A 189 22.34 -3.95 -14.71
CA THR A 189 22.48 -3.26 -15.98
C THR A 189 23.86 -3.44 -16.61
N SER A 190 24.93 -3.49 -15.81
CA SER A 190 26.29 -3.69 -16.33
C SER A 190 26.47 -5.07 -16.98
N SER A 191 25.78 -6.09 -16.48
CA SER A 191 25.81 -7.44 -17.06
C SER A 191 25.11 -7.55 -18.42
N ARG A 192 24.30 -6.55 -18.82
CA ARG A 192 23.64 -6.53 -20.14
C ARG A 192 24.51 -5.91 -21.23
N ASP A 193 25.37 -4.94 -20.87
CA ASP A 193 26.26 -4.28 -21.83
C ASP A 193 27.39 -5.22 -22.29
N GLU A 194 27.88 -6.11 -21.42
CA GLU A 194 28.88 -7.11 -21.79
C GLU A 194 28.37 -8.16 -22.80
N MET A 195 27.08 -8.54 -22.74
CA MET A 195 26.50 -9.48 -23.71
C MET A 195 26.25 -8.85 -25.09
N GLN A 196 25.97 -7.54 -25.15
CA GLN A 196 25.83 -6.85 -26.44
C GLN A 196 27.17 -6.69 -27.16
N HIS A 197 28.27 -6.53 -26.43
CA HIS A 197 29.62 -6.52 -27.02
C HIS A 197 30.13 -7.92 -27.41
N ALA A 198 29.74 -8.98 -26.70
CA ALA A 198 30.14 -10.36 -27.03
C ALA A 198 29.44 -10.96 -28.26
N THR A 199 28.38 -10.33 -28.78
CA THR A 199 27.65 -10.82 -29.97
C THR A 199 28.18 -10.18 -31.28
N LEU A 200 29.13 -9.25 -31.19
CA LEU A 200 29.71 -8.52 -32.33
C LEU A 200 31.17 -8.93 -32.65
N THR A 201 31.65 -10.06 -32.12
CA THR A 201 32.95 -10.67 -32.45
C THR A 201 32.76 -12.12 -32.86
#